data_AF-A0A3D4BNT3-F1
#
_entry.id   AF-A0A3D4BNT3-F1
#
_cell.length_a   1.000
_cell.length_b   1.000
_cell.length_c   1.000
_cell.angle_alpha   90.00
_cell.angle_beta   90.00
_cell.angle_gamma   90.00
#
_symmetry.space_group_name_H-M   'P 1'
#
loop_
_entity.id
_entity.type
_entity.pdbx_description
1 polymer ?
#
loop_
_entity_poly.entity_id
_entity_poly.type
_entity_poly.pdbx_seq_one_letter_code
_entity_poly.pdbx_strand_id
1 'polypeptide(L)'
;MNTKIPNSNRFLGFFLKFYIMQDLENLIAQLESNIPFYEKANPSVSNSTVGWQIEHSLKTIHQIALAVKNSNPKEYQWKFNKSKLFISIIGFIPRGKAKAPKVVLPDGTISEESLTNSLQNVKAILEEWKSFDKNAYFQHPFFGNLNKKSTEWFLKLHTNHHLKIVNDICK
;
A
#
# COMPACT_ATOMS: atom_id res chain seq x y z
N MET A 1 -3.83 42.33 -28.05
CA MET A 1 -4.29 41.52 -26.90
C MET A 1 -3.50 40.22 -26.89
N ASN A 2 -2.56 40.07 -25.95
CA ASN A 2 -1.74 38.87 -25.82
C ASN A 2 -2.51 37.76 -25.10
N THR A 3 -3.02 36.78 -25.83
CA THR A 3 -3.58 35.56 -25.26
C THR A 3 -2.43 34.63 -24.86
N LYS A 4 -2.13 34.57 -23.56
CA LYS A 4 -1.22 33.55 -23.00
C LYS A 4 -1.82 32.17 -23.23
N ILE A 5 -1.14 31.34 -24.02
CA ILE A 5 -1.45 29.91 -24.16
C ILE A 5 -1.21 29.25 -22.80
N PRO A 6 -2.21 28.56 -22.21
CA PRO A 6 -2.04 27.91 -20.92
C PRO A 6 -1.08 26.73 -21.04
N ASN A 7 -0.18 26.65 -20.06
CA ASN A 7 0.91 25.68 -19.99
C ASN A 7 0.36 24.25 -19.87
N SER A 8 0.51 23.44 -20.91
CA SER A 8 -0.03 22.06 -21.05
C SER A 8 0.46 21.09 -19.96
N ASN A 9 1.55 21.41 -19.27
CA ASN A 9 2.08 20.63 -18.14
C ASN A 9 1.19 20.64 -16.89
N ARG A 10 0.24 21.58 -16.78
CA ARG A 10 -0.68 21.65 -15.62
C ARG A 10 -1.85 20.66 -15.72
N PHE A 11 -2.25 20.30 -16.95
CA PHE A 11 -3.39 19.41 -17.19
C PHE A 11 -3.00 17.93 -17.06
N LEU A 12 -1.80 17.56 -17.52
CA LEU A 12 -1.31 16.18 -17.42
C LEU A 12 -1.10 15.73 -15.96
N GLY A 13 -0.70 16.65 -15.08
CA GLY A 13 -0.53 16.39 -13.65
C GLY A 13 -1.84 16.15 -12.89
N PHE A 14 -2.98 16.59 -13.42
CA PHE A 14 -4.30 16.41 -12.81
C PHE A 14 -4.88 15.03 -13.13
N PHE A 15 -4.75 14.57 -14.38
CA PHE A 15 -5.18 13.23 -14.81
C PHE A 15 -4.33 12.11 -14.20
N LEU A 16 -3.02 12.31 -14.07
CA LEU A 16 -2.14 11.30 -13.43
C LEU A 16 -2.42 11.13 -11.93
N LYS A 17 -3.02 12.13 -11.28
CA LYS A 17 -3.33 12.12 -9.84
C LYS A 17 -4.55 11.25 -9.50
N PHE A 18 -5.51 11.13 -10.41
CA PHE A 18 -6.68 10.25 -10.26
C PHE A 18 -6.34 8.76 -10.50
N TYR A 19 -5.44 8.48 -11.45
CA TYR A 19 -5.06 7.10 -11.81
C TYR A 19 -4.31 6.37 -10.70
N ILE A 20 -3.58 7.10 -9.85
CA ILE A 20 -2.70 6.46 -8.86
C ILE A 20 -3.49 5.83 -7.70
N MET A 21 -4.65 6.35 -7.29
CA MET A 21 -5.46 5.64 -6.27
C MET A 21 -6.26 4.47 -6.84
N GLN A 22 -6.65 4.55 -8.12
CA GLN A 22 -7.46 3.54 -8.80
C GLN A 22 -6.80 2.14 -8.79
N ASP A 23 -5.48 2.05 -8.97
CA ASP A 23 -4.81 0.73 -8.93
C ASP A 23 -4.78 0.11 -7.52
N LEU A 24 -4.66 0.92 -6.45
CA LEU A 24 -4.63 0.39 -5.09
C LEU A 24 -6.02 -0.11 -4.67
N GLU A 25 -7.07 0.65 -5.00
CA GLU A 25 -8.46 0.25 -4.79
C GLU A 25 -8.78 -1.07 -5.50
N ASN A 26 -8.32 -1.24 -6.75
CA ASN A 26 -8.46 -2.50 -7.49
C ASN A 26 -7.72 -3.67 -6.84
N LEU A 27 -6.54 -3.45 -6.27
CA LEU A 27 -5.80 -4.48 -5.53
C LEU A 27 -6.53 -4.85 -4.23
N ILE A 28 -7.08 -3.87 -3.52
CA ILE A 28 -7.86 -4.08 -2.30
C ILE A 28 -9.14 -4.87 -2.62
N ALA A 29 -9.84 -4.54 -3.71
CA ALA A 29 -11.02 -5.29 -4.14
C ALA A 29 -10.70 -6.77 -4.46
N GLN A 30 -9.52 -7.04 -5.04
CA GLN A 30 -9.05 -8.41 -5.25
C GLN A 30 -8.66 -9.13 -3.95
N LEU A 31 -8.16 -8.42 -2.94
CA LEU A 31 -7.99 -9.00 -1.61
C LEU A 31 -9.35 -9.33 -0.97
N GLU A 32 -10.32 -8.41 -1.07
CA GLU A 32 -11.70 -8.57 -0.60
C GLU A 32 -12.35 -9.81 -1.23
N SER A 33 -12.22 -10.01 -2.54
CA SER A 33 -12.77 -11.20 -3.22
C SER A 33 -12.15 -12.52 -2.78
N ASN A 34 -10.99 -12.49 -2.10
CA ASN A 34 -10.33 -13.68 -1.56
C ASN A 34 -10.63 -13.94 -0.08
N ILE A 35 -11.39 -13.09 0.61
CA ILE A 35 -11.78 -13.29 2.01
C ILE A 35 -12.48 -14.64 2.24
N PRO A 36 -13.38 -15.14 1.38
CA PRO A 36 -14.00 -16.46 1.58
C PRO A 36 -13.00 -17.64 1.59
N PHE A 37 -11.77 -17.42 1.15
CA PHE A 37 -10.70 -18.43 1.14
C PHE A 37 -9.70 -18.24 2.29
N TYR A 38 -10.02 -17.45 3.32
CA TYR A 38 -9.06 -17.04 4.35
C TYR A 38 -8.32 -18.19 5.07
N GLU A 39 -8.95 -19.36 5.17
CA GLU A 39 -8.35 -20.55 5.80
C GLU A 39 -7.41 -21.33 4.88
N LYS A 40 -7.44 -21.09 3.55
CA LYS A 40 -6.57 -21.81 2.62
C LYS A 40 -5.10 -21.55 2.94
N ALA A 41 -4.31 -22.62 2.86
CA ALA A 41 -2.87 -22.59 3.08
C ALA A 41 -2.17 -23.49 2.06
N ASN A 42 -0.98 -23.06 1.63
CA ASN A 42 -0.09 -23.88 0.82
C ASN A 42 1.36 -23.65 1.27
N PRO A 43 1.90 -24.52 2.15
CA PRO A 43 3.26 -24.39 2.69
C PRO A 43 4.37 -24.36 1.64
N SER A 44 4.13 -24.88 0.43
CA SER A 44 5.11 -24.79 -0.67
C SER A 44 5.23 -23.36 -1.25
N VAL A 45 4.21 -22.52 -1.05
CA VAL A 45 4.14 -21.12 -1.48
C VAL A 45 4.45 -20.16 -0.33
N SER A 46 3.85 -20.39 0.83
CA SER A 46 3.99 -19.55 2.02
C SER A 46 3.67 -20.33 3.29
N ASN A 47 4.38 -20.01 4.38
CA ASN A 47 4.08 -20.55 5.71
C ASN A 47 2.83 -19.94 6.36
N SER A 48 2.12 -19.05 5.68
CA SER A 48 0.95 -18.33 6.18
C SER A 48 -0.28 -18.59 5.31
N THR A 49 -1.46 -18.48 5.90
CA THR A 49 -2.76 -18.65 5.21
C THR A 49 -3.08 -17.45 4.31
N VAL A 50 -4.09 -17.60 3.45
CA VAL A 50 -4.67 -16.49 2.68
C VAL A 50 -5.11 -15.36 3.60
N GLY A 51 -5.84 -15.67 4.68
CA GLY A 51 -6.32 -14.69 5.65
C GLY A 51 -5.19 -13.90 6.29
N TRP A 52 -4.08 -14.55 6.62
CA TRP A 52 -2.89 -13.89 7.16
C TRP A 52 -2.30 -12.89 6.16
N GLN A 53 -2.22 -13.25 4.88
CA GLN A 53 -1.70 -12.36 3.84
C GLN A 53 -2.61 -11.14 3.62
N ILE A 54 -3.93 -11.36 3.60
CA ILE A 54 -4.93 -10.29 3.48
C ILE A 54 -4.82 -9.34 4.68
N GLU A 55 -4.89 -9.88 5.90
CA GLU A 55 -4.84 -9.07 7.14
C GLU A 55 -3.54 -8.27 7.22
N HIS A 56 -2.39 -8.88 6.96
CA HIS A 56 -1.11 -8.18 6.95
C HIS A 56 -1.09 -7.03 5.93
N SER A 57 -1.65 -7.25 4.73
CA SER A 57 -1.75 -6.22 3.71
C SER A 57 -2.65 -5.06 4.14
N LEU A 58 -3.86 -5.35 4.64
CA LEU A 58 -4.81 -4.33 5.10
C LEU A 58 -4.26 -3.54 6.29
N LYS A 59 -3.69 -4.22 7.29
CA LYS A 59 -3.06 -3.58 8.45
C LYS A 59 -1.90 -2.69 8.05
N THR A 60 -1.09 -3.11 7.09
CA THR A 60 0.01 -2.29 6.54
C THR A 60 -0.51 -1.02 5.87
N ILE A 61 -1.54 -1.12 5.02
CA ILE A 61 -2.17 0.04 4.38
C ILE A 61 -2.70 1.01 5.44
N HIS A 62 -3.51 0.51 6.38
CA HIS A 62 -4.13 1.34 7.40
C HIS A 62 -3.10 2.06 8.28
N GLN A 63 -2.11 1.35 8.81
CA GLN A 63 -1.10 1.93 9.70
C GLN A 63 -0.20 2.94 8.98
N ILE A 64 0.17 2.68 7.73
CA ILE A 64 0.94 3.64 6.93
C ILE A 64 0.09 4.87 6.61
N ALA A 65 -1.19 4.69 6.29
CA ALA A 65 -2.10 5.82 6.04
C ALA A 65 -2.27 6.70 7.27
N LEU A 66 -2.42 6.11 8.46
CA LEU A 66 -2.41 6.83 9.73
C LEU A 66 -1.09 7.55 9.99
N ALA A 67 0.05 6.92 9.74
CA ALA A 67 1.35 7.55 9.91
C ALA A 67 1.52 8.79 9.00
N VAL A 68 1.06 8.70 7.74
CA VAL A 68 1.05 9.84 6.81
C VAL A 68 0.10 10.93 7.31
N LYS A 69 -1.13 10.58 7.70
CA LYS A 69 -2.13 11.51 8.24
C LYS A 69 -1.57 12.33 9.41
N ASN A 70 -0.84 11.68 10.30
CA ASN A 70 -0.35 12.26 11.55
C ASN A 70 1.04 12.92 11.41
N SER A 71 1.67 12.86 10.23
CA SER A 71 2.97 13.48 9.99
C SER A 71 2.86 15.00 9.85
N ASN A 72 3.93 15.72 10.19
CA ASN A 72 4.07 17.14 9.91
C ASN A 72 4.70 17.35 8.51
N PRO A 73 3.97 17.84 7.49
CA PRO A 73 4.51 17.97 6.14
C PRO A 73 5.73 18.91 6.03
N LYS A 74 5.93 19.81 7.02
CA LYS A 74 7.08 20.72 7.08
C LYS A 74 8.37 20.02 7.49
N GLU A 75 8.29 18.85 8.12
CA GLU A 75 9.44 18.05 8.55
C GLU A 75 9.87 17.03 7.48
N TYR A 76 9.14 16.95 6.37
CA TYR A 76 9.52 16.06 5.27
C TYR A 76 10.87 16.47 4.68
N GLN A 77 11.77 15.51 4.64
CA GLN A 77 13.07 15.63 3.97
C GLN A 77 13.25 14.48 3.00
N TRP A 78 13.40 14.83 1.72
CA TRP A 78 13.77 13.86 0.70
C TRP A 78 15.22 13.41 0.89
N LYS A 79 15.45 12.10 0.85
CA LYS A 79 16.79 11.49 0.84
C LYS A 79 16.84 10.41 -0.22
N PHE A 80 17.91 10.41 -1.02
CA PHE A 80 18.16 9.33 -1.97
C PHE A 80 18.36 7.99 -1.24
N ASN A 81 17.76 6.92 -1.76
CA ASN A 81 17.87 5.59 -1.20
C ASN A 81 18.10 4.56 -2.32
N LYS A 82 19.29 3.92 -2.31
CA LYS A 82 19.69 2.93 -3.33
C LYS A 82 18.76 1.72 -3.36
N SER A 83 18.33 1.23 -2.21
CA SER A 83 17.43 0.07 -2.10
C SER A 83 16.04 0.39 -2.67
N LYS A 84 15.51 1.58 -2.38
CA LYS A 84 14.26 2.05 -2.99
C LYS A 84 14.37 2.14 -4.50
N LEU A 85 15.48 2.71 -5.01
CA LEU A 85 15.73 2.77 -6.46
C LEU A 85 15.76 1.37 -7.08
N PHE A 86 16.54 0.46 -6.50
CA PHE A 86 16.64 -0.92 -6.98
C PHE A 86 15.26 -1.62 -7.01
N ILE A 87 14.50 -1.56 -5.91
CA ILE A 87 13.15 -2.14 -5.82
C ILE A 87 12.18 -1.49 -6.83
N SER A 88 12.29 -0.18 -7.06
CA SER A 88 11.47 0.51 -8.06
C SER A 88 11.78 0.10 -9.50
N ILE A 89 13.01 -0.33 -9.79
CA ILE A 89 13.40 -0.84 -11.12
C ILE A 89 12.90 -2.26 -11.32
N ILE A 90 13.08 -3.15 -10.34
CA ILE A 90 12.65 -4.56 -10.48
C ILE A 90 11.13 -4.74 -10.34
N GLY A 91 10.43 -3.83 -9.64
CA GLY A 91 8.97 -3.81 -9.56
C GLY A 91 8.33 -4.94 -8.73
N PHE A 92 9.10 -5.71 -7.96
CA PHE A 92 8.57 -6.71 -7.04
C PHE A 92 9.39 -6.83 -5.74
N ILE A 93 8.75 -7.36 -4.70
CA ILE A 93 9.41 -7.72 -3.43
C ILE A 93 9.73 -9.22 -3.47
N PRO A 94 11.01 -9.62 -3.36
CA PRO A 94 11.39 -11.03 -3.33
C PRO A 94 10.83 -11.75 -2.08
N ARG A 95 10.20 -12.92 -2.29
CA ARG A 95 9.68 -13.75 -1.20
C ARG A 95 10.82 -14.26 -0.30
N GLY A 96 10.55 -14.38 1.00
CA GLY A 96 11.49 -14.94 1.98
C GLY A 96 12.73 -14.09 2.29
N LYS A 97 12.87 -12.88 1.71
CA LYS A 97 14.04 -12.01 1.90
C LYS A 97 13.84 -10.93 2.97
N ALA A 98 12.61 -10.66 3.39
CA ALA A 98 12.29 -9.61 4.36
C ALA A 98 11.38 -10.15 5.46
N LYS A 99 11.61 -9.70 6.69
CA LYS A 99 10.75 -9.98 7.84
C LYS A 99 9.77 -8.82 8.03
N ALA A 100 8.47 -9.12 8.13
CA ALA A 100 7.45 -8.14 8.41
C ALA A 100 7.67 -7.47 9.79
N PRO A 101 7.53 -6.14 9.91
CA PRO A 101 7.60 -5.45 11.20
C PRO A 101 6.51 -5.94 12.16
N LYS A 102 6.81 -6.00 13.47
CA LYS A 102 5.89 -6.50 14.49
C LYS A 102 4.53 -5.78 14.49
N VAL A 103 4.54 -4.47 14.27
CA VAL A 103 3.35 -3.60 14.31
C VAL A 103 2.31 -3.92 13.22
N VAL A 104 2.72 -4.59 12.14
CA VAL A 104 1.82 -5.00 11.04
C VAL A 104 1.68 -6.52 10.95
N LEU A 105 2.16 -7.27 11.93
CA LEU A 105 1.82 -8.68 12.02
C LEU A 105 0.33 -8.80 12.38
N PRO A 106 -0.43 -9.68 11.69
CA PRO A 106 -1.75 -10.07 12.15
C PRO A 106 -1.67 -10.55 13.60
N ASP A 107 -2.55 -10.01 14.44
CA ASP A 107 -2.75 -10.37 15.83
C ASP A 107 -4.15 -10.93 16.03
N GLY A 108 -4.30 -11.81 17.02
CA GLY A 108 -5.58 -12.45 17.30
C GLY A 108 -6.00 -13.50 16.27
N THR A 109 -7.25 -13.94 16.39
CA THR A 109 -7.87 -14.93 15.51
C THR A 109 -8.34 -14.26 14.23
N ILE A 110 -7.91 -14.75 13.08
CA ILE A 110 -8.38 -14.28 11.77
C ILE A 110 -9.70 -14.96 11.45
N SER A 111 -10.72 -14.16 11.17
CA SER A 111 -12.04 -14.59 10.70
C SER A 111 -12.49 -13.70 9.53
N GLU A 112 -13.53 -14.11 8.83
CA GLU A 112 -14.17 -13.27 7.80
C GLU A 112 -14.63 -11.92 8.36
N GLU A 113 -15.19 -11.92 9.58
CA GLU A 113 -15.59 -10.70 10.27
C GLU A 113 -14.38 -9.79 10.57
N SER A 114 -13.29 -10.33 11.09
CA SER A 114 -12.09 -9.53 11.40
C SER A 114 -11.49 -8.90 10.14
N LEU A 115 -11.43 -9.66 9.03
CA LEU A 115 -10.94 -9.18 7.75
C LEU A 115 -11.85 -8.10 7.16
N THR A 116 -13.17 -8.26 7.29
CA THR A 116 -14.15 -7.27 6.86
C THR A 116 -14.00 -5.96 7.64
N ASN A 117 -13.77 -6.04 8.95
CA ASN A 117 -13.51 -4.87 9.78
C ASN A 117 -12.20 -4.16 9.39
N SER A 118 -11.11 -4.91 9.17
CA SER A 118 -9.85 -4.36 8.65
C SER A 118 -10.03 -3.66 7.30
N LEU A 119 -10.84 -4.23 6.42
CA LEU A 119 -11.15 -3.65 5.12
C LEU A 119 -11.94 -2.34 5.25
N GLN A 120 -12.92 -2.27 6.14
CA GLN A 120 -13.68 -1.04 6.41
C GLN A 120 -12.76 0.08 6.93
N ASN A 121 -11.86 -0.23 7.85
CA ASN A 121 -10.86 0.73 8.35
C ASN A 121 -9.96 1.27 7.22
N VAL A 122 -9.52 0.38 6.32
CA VAL A 122 -8.74 0.78 5.13
C VAL A 122 -9.57 1.67 4.21
N LYS A 123 -10.82 1.31 3.89
CA LYS A 123 -11.70 2.12 3.04
C LYS A 123 -11.91 3.52 3.65
N ALA A 124 -12.15 3.60 4.96
CA ALA A 124 -12.35 4.88 5.66
C ALA A 124 -11.12 5.80 5.61
N ILE A 125 -9.92 5.29 5.92
CA ILE A 125 -8.70 6.13 5.89
C ILE A 125 -8.31 6.54 4.47
N LEU A 126 -8.62 5.72 3.46
CA LEU A 126 -8.33 6.05 2.05
C LEU A 126 -9.27 7.13 1.49
N GLU A 127 -10.49 7.28 2.02
CA GLU A 127 -11.31 8.45 1.70
C GLU A 127 -10.66 9.74 2.22
N GLU A 128 -10.09 9.73 3.43
CA GLU A 128 -9.35 10.87 3.98
C GLU A 128 -8.04 11.13 3.21
N TRP A 129 -7.39 10.08 2.71
CA TRP A 129 -6.11 10.14 2.00
C TRP A 129 -6.10 11.16 0.86
N LYS A 130 -7.24 11.33 0.17
CA LYS A 130 -7.41 12.29 -0.94
C LYS A 130 -7.03 13.72 -0.51
N SER A 131 -7.30 14.07 0.75
CA SER A 131 -7.04 15.39 1.34
C SER A 131 -5.62 15.60 1.87
N PHE A 132 -4.85 14.53 2.10
CA PHE A 132 -3.53 14.65 2.73
C PHE A 132 -2.56 15.49 1.92
N ASP A 133 -1.70 16.25 2.63
CA ASP A 133 -0.66 17.08 2.03
C ASP A 133 0.31 16.22 1.20
N LYS A 134 0.80 16.76 0.08
CA LYS A 134 1.75 16.06 -0.81
C LYS A 134 3.07 15.68 -0.13
N ASN A 135 3.47 16.41 0.90
CA ASN A 135 4.67 16.21 1.71
C ASN A 135 4.38 15.51 3.03
N ALA A 136 3.11 15.23 3.36
CA ALA A 136 2.83 14.27 4.43
C ALA A 136 3.57 12.96 4.12
N TYR A 137 4.15 12.34 5.15
CA TYR A 137 5.12 11.28 4.95
C TYR A 137 5.03 10.18 6.00
N PHE A 138 5.56 9.03 5.63
CA PHE A 138 5.77 7.89 6.51
C PHE A 138 7.25 7.53 6.52
N GLN A 139 7.80 7.24 7.70
CA GLN A 139 9.19 6.79 7.84
C GLN A 139 9.27 5.27 7.66
N HIS A 140 9.63 4.82 6.45
CA HIS A 140 9.82 3.40 6.16
C HIS A 140 11.16 2.90 6.72
N PRO A 141 11.21 1.76 7.44
CA PRO A 141 12.43 1.25 8.09
C PRO A 141 13.64 1.11 7.16
N PHE A 142 13.40 0.78 5.89
CA PHE A 142 14.46 0.57 4.90
C PHE A 142 14.57 1.68 3.85
N PHE A 143 13.52 2.46 3.64
CA PHE A 143 13.45 3.43 2.53
C PHE A 143 13.55 4.89 3.00
N GLY A 144 13.53 5.11 4.32
CA GLY A 144 13.48 6.44 4.90
C GLY A 144 12.11 7.09 4.70
N ASN A 145 12.08 8.43 4.65
CA ASN A 145 10.83 9.18 4.54
C ASN A 145 10.22 9.05 3.13
N LEU A 146 9.04 8.46 3.08
CA LEU A 146 8.21 8.36 1.89
C LEU A 146 7.11 9.42 1.98
N ASN A 147 7.15 10.42 1.10
CA ASN A 147 6.02 11.34 0.95
C ASN A 147 4.81 10.64 0.34
N LYS A 148 3.65 11.28 0.36
CA LYS A 148 2.38 10.78 -0.19
C LYS A 148 2.52 9.96 -1.48
N LYS A 149 3.14 10.53 -2.52
CA LYS A 149 3.34 9.83 -3.82
C LYS A 149 4.23 8.58 -3.70
N SER A 150 5.32 8.67 -2.94
CA SER A 150 6.19 7.52 -2.71
C SER A 150 5.50 6.44 -1.87
N THR A 151 4.63 6.85 -0.96
CA THR A 151 3.84 5.94 -0.14
C THR A 151 2.79 5.21 -0.98
N GLU A 152 2.07 5.91 -1.87
CA GLU A 152 1.14 5.29 -2.83
C GLU A 152 1.83 4.20 -3.66
N TRP A 153 3.00 4.50 -4.21
CA TRP A 153 3.80 3.51 -4.94
C TRP A 153 4.14 2.29 -4.07
N PHE A 154 4.58 2.52 -2.83
CA PHE A 154 4.95 1.44 -1.92
C PHE A 154 3.74 0.57 -1.55
N LEU A 155 2.60 1.19 -1.23
CA LEU A 155 1.37 0.47 -0.91
C LEU A 155 0.95 -0.43 -2.07
N LYS A 156 0.94 0.07 -3.31
CA LYS A 156 0.66 -0.77 -4.49
C LYS A 156 1.62 -1.94 -4.63
N LEU A 157 2.91 -1.68 -4.51
CA LEU A 157 3.95 -2.70 -4.64
C LEU A 157 3.76 -3.81 -3.59
N HIS A 158 3.53 -3.42 -2.34
CA HIS A 158 3.32 -4.32 -1.21
C HIS A 158 2.02 -5.11 -1.35
N THR A 159 0.89 -4.44 -1.61
CA THR A 159 -0.41 -5.10 -1.78
C THR A 159 -0.41 -6.07 -2.94
N ASN A 160 0.18 -5.71 -4.09
CA ASN A 160 0.33 -6.60 -5.24
C ASN A 160 1.24 -7.82 -4.91
N HIS A 161 2.28 -7.63 -4.11
CA HIS A 161 3.11 -8.74 -3.64
C HIS A 161 2.29 -9.75 -2.82
N HIS A 162 1.46 -9.29 -1.87
CA HIS A 162 0.60 -10.16 -1.08
C HIS A 162 -0.50 -10.81 -1.92
N LEU A 163 -1.11 -10.08 -2.84
CA LEU A 163 -2.11 -10.64 -3.75
C LEU A 163 -1.54 -11.75 -4.63
N LYS A 164 -0.30 -11.61 -5.11
CA LYS A 164 0.38 -12.71 -5.83
C LYS A 164 0.58 -13.95 -4.97
N ILE A 165 0.87 -13.79 -3.67
CA ILE A 165 0.99 -14.92 -2.75
C ILE A 165 -0.37 -15.59 -2.55
N VAL A 166 -1.43 -14.79 -2.31
CA VAL A 166 -2.81 -15.29 -2.17
C VAL A 166 -3.22 -16.08 -3.41
N ASN A 167 -3.01 -15.52 -4.60
CA ASN A 167 -3.35 -16.18 -5.85
C ASN A 167 -2.57 -17.49 -6.02
N ASP A 168 -1.30 -17.55 -5.63
CA ASP A 168 -0.50 -18.78 -5.70
C ASP A 168 -0.92 -19.83 -4.65
N ILE A 169 -1.43 -19.42 -3.49
CA ILE A 169 -2.02 -20.36 -2.51
C ILE A 169 -3.35 -20.92 -3.02
N CYS A 170 -4.13 -20.12 -3.75
CA CYS A 170 -5.45 -20.50 -4.27
C CYS A 170 -5.44 -21.26 -5.59
N LYS A 171 -4.28 -21.40 -6.26
CA LYS A 171 -4.08 -22.25 -7.43
C LYS A 171 -4.11 -23.73 -7.05
#